data_AF-A0AB35YJ75-F1
#
_entry.id   AF-A0AB35YJ75-F1
#
_cell.length_a   1.000
_cell.length_b   1.000
_cell.length_c   1.000
_cell.angle_alpha   90.00
_cell.angle_beta   90.00
_cell.angle_gamma   90.00
#
_symmetry.space_group_name_H-M   'P 1'
#
loop_
_entity.id
_entity.type
_entity.pdbx_description
1 polymer ?
#
loop_
_entity_poly.entity_id
_entity_poly.type
_entity_poly.pdbx_seq_one_letter_code
_entity_poly.pdbx_strand_id
1 'polypeptide(L)'
;MRLWHMDLIAFLPKGQLLSQWRELNSIFAKEDKHILINYIYEYPKEDLFIYTEMVIGEMKKRGYQIRTFEKMNKYFEELGAVEAKTPFKQHHNKEYLEICFYNLKEKYIRGQKDYDADKYHQLCMFVNNNHL
;
A
#
# COMPACT_ATOMS: atom_id res chain seq x y z
N MET A 1 -10.23 1.81 -6.32
CA MET A 1 -9.64 1.48 -5.01
C MET A 1 -8.82 0.21 -5.16
N ARG A 2 -7.55 0.24 -4.75
CA ARG A 2 -6.60 -0.88 -4.76
C ARG A 2 -5.57 -0.65 -3.64
N LEU A 3 -5.30 -1.67 -2.85
CA LEU A 3 -4.06 -1.69 -2.06
C LEU A 3 -2.89 -2.09 -2.96
N TRP A 4 -1.83 -1.27 -2.99
CA TRP A 4 -0.59 -1.66 -3.63
C TRP A 4 0.03 -2.85 -2.89
N HIS A 5 0.72 -3.74 -3.62
CA HIS A 5 1.48 -4.80 -2.97
C HIS A 5 2.44 -4.21 -1.93
N MET A 6 2.49 -4.80 -0.73
CA MET A 6 3.23 -4.26 0.43
C MET A 6 4.69 -3.93 0.12
N ASP A 7 5.36 -4.78 -0.65
CA ASP A 7 6.76 -4.60 -1.03
C ASP A 7 6.99 -3.44 -2.00
N LEU A 8 5.93 -2.97 -2.66
CA LEU A 8 6.03 -1.89 -3.65
C LEU A 8 5.82 -0.50 -3.05
N ILE A 9 5.43 -0.40 -1.77
CA ILE A 9 5.13 0.87 -1.08
C ILE A 9 6.29 1.88 -1.22
N ALA A 10 7.54 1.41 -1.03
CA ALA A 10 8.75 2.24 -1.12
C ALA A 10 9.02 2.82 -2.52
N PHE A 11 8.43 2.23 -3.56
CA PHE A 11 8.64 2.63 -4.95
C PHE A 11 7.45 3.40 -5.54
N LEU A 12 6.35 3.54 -4.79
CA LEU A 12 5.20 4.31 -5.27
C LEU A 12 5.60 5.75 -5.58
N PRO A 13 5.18 6.34 -6.71
CA PRO A 13 5.27 7.78 -6.91
C PRO A 13 4.36 8.51 -5.92
N LYS A 14 4.63 9.79 -5.66
CA LYS A 14 4.00 10.61 -4.61
C LYS A 14 2.47 10.51 -4.61
N GLY A 15 1.85 10.70 -5.77
CA GLY A 15 0.42 10.68 -5.98
C GLY A 15 -0.19 9.32 -5.69
N GLN A 16 0.52 8.22 -5.97
CA GLN A 16 0.03 6.87 -5.66
C GLN A 16 0.13 6.59 -4.16
N LEU A 17 1.20 6.99 -3.48
CA LEU A 17 1.31 6.88 -2.02
C LEU A 17 0.25 7.72 -1.29
N LEU A 18 0.03 8.97 -1.73
CA LEU A 18 -1.03 9.82 -1.18
C LEU A 18 -2.42 9.25 -1.45
N SER A 19 -2.63 8.63 -2.62
CA SER A 19 -3.91 7.97 -2.94
C SER A 19 -4.12 6.74 -2.07
N GLN A 20 -3.08 5.95 -1.82
CA GLN A 20 -3.12 4.80 -0.92
C GLN A 20 -3.60 5.19 0.48
N TRP A 21 -3.08 6.29 1.04
CA TRP A 21 -3.53 6.80 2.34
C TRP A 21 -5.00 7.26 2.31
N ARG A 22 -5.45 7.88 1.22
CA ARG A 22 -6.87 8.26 1.08
C ARG A 22 -7.78 7.05 1.00
N GLU A 23 -7.37 6.01 0.30
CA GLU A 23 -8.13 4.75 0.22
C GLU A 23 -8.23 4.06 1.59
N LEU A 24 -7.13 3.98 2.33
CA LEU A 24 -7.13 3.49 3.72
C LEU A 24 -8.10 4.30 4.61
N ASN A 25 -8.07 5.63 4.52
CA ASN A 25 -9.02 6.47 5.25
C ASN A 25 -10.49 6.27 4.85
N SER A 26 -10.75 5.84 3.61
CA SER A 26 -12.09 5.49 3.18
C SER A 26 -12.52 4.16 3.81
N ILE A 27 -11.64 3.17 3.81
CA ILE A 27 -11.87 1.87 4.47
C ILE A 27 -12.17 2.08 5.96
N PHE A 28 -11.35 2.86 6.68
CA PHE A 28 -11.55 3.10 8.11
C PHE A 28 -12.88 3.79 8.44
N ALA A 29 -13.39 4.63 7.53
CA ALA A 29 -14.58 5.42 7.77
C ALA A 29 -15.88 4.74 7.31
N LYS A 30 -15.79 3.91 6.27
CA LYS A 30 -16.97 3.40 5.53
C LYS A 30 -16.98 1.91 5.33
N GLU A 31 -15.84 1.23 5.52
CA GLU A 31 -15.66 -0.17 5.17
C GLU A 31 -16.09 -0.43 3.71
N ASP A 32 -15.67 0.47 2.81
CA ASP A 32 -16.04 0.42 1.40
C ASP A 32 -15.73 -0.97 0.81
N LYS A 33 -16.70 -1.53 0.09
CA LYS A 33 -16.56 -2.81 -0.62
C LYS A 33 -16.26 -2.56 -2.09
N HIS A 34 -15.13 -3.05 -2.56
CA HIS A 34 -14.70 -2.95 -3.95
C HIS A 34 -13.94 -4.21 -4.34
N ILE A 35 -14.22 -4.75 -5.53
CA ILE A 35 -13.70 -6.06 -5.96
C ILE A 35 -12.18 -6.23 -5.78
N LEU A 36 -11.40 -5.17 -6.00
CA LEU A 36 -9.93 -5.19 -5.87
C LEU A 36 -9.39 -5.14 -4.43
N ILE A 37 -10.23 -4.92 -3.42
CA ILE A 37 -9.82 -4.84 -2.01
C ILE A 37 -10.71 -5.64 -1.07
N ASN A 38 -11.80 -6.26 -1.53
CA ASN A 38 -12.71 -7.02 -0.67
C ASN A 38 -11.98 -8.11 0.12
N TYR A 39 -10.89 -8.65 -0.43
CA TYR A 39 -10.08 -9.66 0.25
C TYR A 39 -9.58 -9.20 1.62
N ILE A 40 -9.43 -7.90 1.89
CA ILE A 40 -8.92 -7.43 3.19
C ILE A 40 -9.85 -7.83 4.35
N TYR A 41 -11.14 -7.97 4.07
CA TYR A 41 -12.15 -8.35 5.06
C TYR A 41 -12.19 -9.86 5.32
N GLU A 42 -11.45 -10.64 4.53
CA GLU A 42 -11.24 -12.08 4.74
C GLU A 42 -10.05 -12.34 5.68
N TYR A 43 -9.30 -11.30 6.04
CA TYR A 43 -8.15 -11.36 6.93
C TYR A 43 -8.48 -10.79 8.31
N PRO A 44 -7.76 -11.22 9.36
CA PRO A 44 -7.77 -10.54 10.64
C PRO A 44 -7.42 -9.05 10.49
N LYS A 45 -8.02 -8.18 11.31
CA LYS A 45 -7.83 -6.72 11.24
C LYS A 45 -6.35 -6.31 11.40
N GLU A 46 -5.55 -7.14 12.08
CA GLU A 46 -4.10 -6.97 12.26
C GLU A 46 -3.36 -6.83 10.92
N ASP A 47 -3.79 -7.54 9.88
CA ASP A 47 -3.16 -7.46 8.55
C ASP A 47 -3.31 -6.05 7.96
N LEU A 48 -4.51 -5.48 8.03
CA LEU A 48 -4.76 -4.10 7.58
C LEU A 48 -4.04 -3.09 8.46
N PHE A 49 -3.93 -3.33 9.76
CA PHE A 49 -3.16 -2.48 10.67
C PHE A 49 -1.68 -2.45 10.29
N ILE A 50 -1.04 -3.61 10.11
CA ILE A 50 0.38 -3.71 9.73
C ILE A 50 0.61 -3.05 8.37
N TYR A 51 -0.25 -3.32 7.39
CA TYR A 51 -0.15 -2.67 6.08
C TYR A 51 -0.28 -1.14 6.18
N THR A 52 -1.17 -0.66 7.04
CA THR A 52 -1.34 0.77 7.31
C THR A 52 -0.09 1.40 7.91
N GLU A 53 0.54 0.72 8.88
CA GLU A 53 1.80 1.15 9.48
C GLU A 53 2.94 1.21 8.45
N MET A 54 2.98 0.27 7.48
CA MET A 54 3.96 0.33 6.38
C MET A 54 3.78 1.59 5.51
N VAL A 55 2.53 1.92 5.17
CA VAL A 55 2.21 3.14 4.39
C VAL A 55 2.57 4.40 5.18
N ILE A 56 2.21 4.45 6.46
CA ILE A 56 2.55 5.58 7.36
C ILE A 56 4.07 5.72 7.51
N GLY A 57 4.79 4.61 7.66
CA GLY A 57 6.24 4.57 7.76
C GLY A 57 6.90 5.18 6.53
N GLU A 58 6.48 4.78 5.33
CA GLU A 58 7.00 5.35 4.09
C GLU A 58 6.61 6.83 3.94
N MET A 59 5.39 7.22 4.37
CA MET A 59 4.98 8.61 4.36
C MET A 59 5.87 9.48 5.28
N LYS A 60 6.13 9.03 6.50
CA LYS A 60 7.02 9.71 7.45
C LYS A 60 8.45 9.79 6.91
N LYS A 61 8.97 8.69 6.36
CA LYS A 61 10.31 8.64 5.74
C LYS A 61 10.49 9.68 4.63
N ARG A 62 9.43 9.96 3.87
CA ARG A 62 9.43 10.99 2.80
C ARG A 62 9.05 12.39 3.28
N GLY A 63 8.90 12.59 4.59
CA GLY A 63 8.60 13.90 5.19
C GLY A 63 7.15 14.37 5.03
N TYR A 64 6.20 13.48 4.70
CA TYR A 64 4.79 13.87 4.62
C TYR A 64 4.21 14.12 6.02
N GLN A 65 3.45 15.20 6.14
CA GLN A 65 2.69 15.52 7.34
C GLN A 65 1.28 14.91 7.24
N ILE A 66 1.00 13.92 8.07
CA ILE A 66 -0.34 13.33 8.21
C ILE A 66 -1.15 14.19 9.18
N ARG A 67 -2.25 14.78 8.71
CA ARG A 67 -3.04 15.75 9.48
C ARG A 67 -3.79 15.15 10.66
N THR A 68 -4.26 13.90 10.51
CA THR A 68 -5.07 13.22 11.53
C THR A 68 -4.97 11.71 11.36
N PHE A 69 -5.02 11.00 12.50
CA PHE A 69 -5.13 9.55 12.59
C PHE A 69 -6.48 9.12 13.18
N GLU A 70 -7.41 10.05 13.42
CA GLU A 70 -8.66 9.80 14.15
C GLU A 70 -9.46 8.60 13.61
N LYS A 71 -9.65 8.53 12.29
CA LYS A 71 -10.37 7.42 11.63
C LYS A 71 -9.66 6.08 11.83
N MET A 72 -8.35 6.06 11.68
CA MET A 72 -7.53 4.87 11.89
C MET A 72 -7.62 4.41 13.35
N ASN A 73 -7.40 5.33 14.29
CA ASN A 73 -7.44 5.03 15.72
C ASN A 73 -8.79 4.46 16.14
N LYS A 74 -9.90 5.04 15.64
CA LYS A 74 -11.24 4.51 15.87
C LYS A 74 -11.44 3.12 15.26
N TYR A 75 -11.00 2.92 14.02
CA TYR A 75 -11.18 1.64 13.33
C TYR A 75 -10.47 0.46 14.02
N PHE A 76 -9.33 0.75 14.66
CA PHE A 76 -8.50 -0.22 15.37
C PHE A 76 -8.58 -0.09 16.90
N GLU A 77 -9.59 0.59 17.45
CA GLU A 77 -9.65 0.91 18.89
C GLU A 77 -9.69 -0.34 19.80
N GLU A 78 -10.32 -1.41 19.31
CA GLU A 78 -10.44 -2.70 20.00
C GLU A 78 -9.28 -3.65 19.70
N LEU A 79 -8.32 -3.24 18.85
CA LEU A 79 -7.20 -4.08 18.47
C LEU A 79 -6.19 -4.16 19.61
N GLY A 80 -5.90 -5.38 20.05
CA GLY A 80 -4.88 -5.65 21.07
C GLY A 80 -3.44 -5.48 20.56
N ALA A 81 -2.49 -6.03 21.30
CA ALA A 81 -1.10 -6.08 20.85
C ALA A 81 -1.00 -6.86 19.53
N VAL A 82 -0.39 -6.24 18.52
CA VAL A 82 -0.22 -6.83 17.19
C VAL A 82 1.20 -7.36 17.03
N GLU A 83 1.33 -8.66 16.80
CA GLU A 83 2.61 -9.27 16.47
C GLU A 83 3.04 -8.96 15.03
N ALA A 84 4.35 -8.84 14.82
CA ALA A 84 4.90 -8.59 13.50
C ALA A 84 4.70 -9.81 12.58
N LYS A 85 4.03 -9.60 11.44
CA LYS A 85 3.84 -10.61 10.38
C LYS A 85 3.73 -9.95 9.01
N THR A 86 3.82 -10.75 7.96
CA THR A 86 3.54 -10.33 6.58
C THR A 86 2.03 -10.15 6.41
N PRO A 87 1.52 -8.92 6.17
CA PRO A 87 0.09 -8.71 5.98
C PRO A 87 -0.39 -9.30 4.65
N PHE A 88 -1.61 -9.82 4.65
CA PHE A 88 -2.29 -10.34 3.47
C PHE A 88 -1.52 -11.45 2.74
N LYS A 89 -0.77 -12.28 3.46
CA LYS A 89 0.23 -13.23 2.90
C LYS A 89 -0.22 -14.05 1.68
N GLN A 90 -1.50 -14.45 1.58
CA GLN A 90 -1.96 -15.22 0.42
C GLN A 90 -2.33 -14.35 -0.79
N HIS A 91 -2.76 -13.10 -0.56
CA HIS A 91 -3.13 -12.15 -1.61
C HIS A 91 -1.96 -11.26 -2.04
N HIS A 92 -1.09 -10.86 -1.11
CA HIS A 92 0.18 -10.19 -1.39
C HIS A 92 1.24 -11.23 -1.73
N ASN A 93 0.95 -11.99 -2.79
CA ASN A 93 1.79 -13.01 -3.35
C ASN A 93 2.53 -12.49 -4.60
N LYS A 94 3.35 -13.35 -5.20
CA LYS A 94 4.14 -13.04 -6.39
C LYS A 94 3.29 -12.54 -7.57
N GLU A 95 2.14 -13.16 -7.82
CA GLU A 95 1.25 -12.78 -8.91
C GLU A 95 0.67 -11.37 -8.69
N TYR A 96 0.22 -11.06 -7.48
CA TYR A 96 -0.30 -9.73 -7.17
C TYR A 96 0.80 -8.65 -7.19
N LEU A 97 2.01 -9.00 -6.80
CA LEU A 97 3.19 -8.13 -6.96
C LEU A 97 3.42 -7.80 -8.44
N GLU A 98 3.40 -8.80 -9.33
CA GLU A 98 3.55 -8.60 -10.78
C GLU A 98 2.44 -7.72 -11.36
N ILE A 99 1.18 -7.95 -10.97
CA ILE A 99 0.04 -7.10 -11.38
C ILE A 99 0.26 -5.65 -10.96
N CYS A 100 0.71 -5.42 -9.72
CA CYS A 100 0.99 -4.07 -9.23
C CYS A 100 2.19 -3.44 -9.94
N PHE A 101 3.26 -4.20 -10.19
CA PHE A 101 4.42 -3.75 -10.97
C PHE A 101 4.03 -3.28 -12.37
N TYR A 102 3.26 -4.09 -13.11
CA TYR A 102 2.83 -3.71 -14.46
C TYR A 102 1.90 -2.50 -14.46
N ASN A 103 1.10 -2.31 -13.41
CA ASN A 103 0.31 -1.09 -13.26
C ASN A 103 1.17 0.16 -13.02
N LEU A 104 2.26 0.04 -12.26
CA LEU A 104 3.24 1.12 -12.10
C LEU A 104 4.00 1.39 -13.40
N LYS A 105 4.40 0.34 -14.13
CA LYS A 105 5.03 0.46 -15.45
C LYS A 105 4.13 1.21 -16.45
N GLU A 106 2.84 0.89 -16.49
CA GLU A 106 1.89 1.61 -17.34
C GLU A 106 1.86 3.11 -16.97
N LYS A 107 1.73 3.44 -15.68
CA LYS A 107 1.73 4.84 -15.21
C LYS A 107 2.99 5.59 -15.63
N TYR A 108 4.15 4.93 -15.53
CA TYR A 108 5.42 5.50 -15.99
C TYR A 108 5.42 5.74 -17.50
N ILE A 109 5.07 4.74 -18.32
CA ILE A 109 5.04 4.85 -19.79
C ILE A 109 4.06 5.93 -20.26
N ARG A 110 2.93 6.11 -19.56
CA ARG A 110 1.93 7.13 -19.85
C ARG A 110 2.34 8.54 -19.38
N GLY A 111 3.52 8.69 -18.78
CA GLY A 111 4.06 9.99 -18.37
C GLY A 111 3.40 10.56 -17.11
N GLN A 112 3.09 9.72 -16.11
CA GLN A 112 2.61 10.22 -14.82
C GLN A 112 3.64 11.22 -14.24
N LYS A 113 3.22 12.47 -14.06
CA LYS A 113 4.11 13.63 -13.83
C LYS A 113 5.07 13.49 -12.63
N ASP A 114 4.67 12.77 -11.60
CA ASP A 114 5.42 12.59 -10.36
C ASP A 114 6.10 11.22 -10.25
N TYR A 115 6.23 10.51 -11.38
CA TYR A 115 6.94 9.26 -11.46
C TYR A 115 8.26 9.43 -12.23
N ASP A 116 9.30 9.82 -11.50
CA ASP A 116 10.62 10.04 -12.06
C ASP A 116 11.33 8.74 -12.47
N ALA A 117 12.31 8.88 -13.37
CA ALA A 117 13.04 7.76 -13.95
C ALA A 117 13.86 6.99 -12.91
N ASP A 118 14.44 7.66 -11.91
CA ASP A 118 15.26 7.04 -10.87
C ASP A 118 14.41 6.12 -9.99
N LYS A 119 13.23 6.59 -9.58
CA LYS A 119 12.27 5.80 -8.80
C LYS A 119 11.75 4.60 -9.58
N TYR A 120 11.44 4.78 -10.87
CA TYR A 120 11.03 3.66 -11.72
C TYR A 120 12.18 2.66 -11.93
N HIS A 121 13.42 3.14 -12.09
CA HIS A 121 14.60 2.28 -12.17
C HIS A 121 14.81 1.47 -10.89
N GLN A 122 14.64 2.08 -9.72
CA GLN A 122 14.69 1.38 -8.43
C GLN A 122 13.61 0.29 -8.32
N LEU A 123 12.39 0.56 -8.79
CA LEU A 123 11.33 -0.45 -8.87
C LEU A 123 11.77 -1.63 -9.76
N CYS A 124 12.29 -1.36 -10.96
CA CYS A 124 12.75 -2.39 -11.87
C CYS A 124 13.87 -3.24 -11.24
N MET A 125 14.83 -2.61 -10.57
CA MET A 125 15.89 -3.32 -9.87
C MET A 125 15.35 -4.21 -8.75
N PHE A 126 14.40 -3.70 -7.96
CA PHE A 126 13.75 -4.47 -6.91
C PHE A 126 13.04 -5.71 -7.48
N VAL A 127 12.22 -5.54 -8.52
CA VAL A 127 11.48 -6.67 -9.11
C VAL A 127 12.43 -7.67 -9.77
N ASN A 128 13.43 -7.21 -10.53
CA ASN A 128 14.38 -8.13 -11.19
C ASN A 128 15.20 -8.94 -10.19
N ASN A 129 15.60 -8.35 -9.06
CA ASN A 129 16.39 -9.05 -8.04
C ASN A 129 15.57 -10.03 -7.18
N ASN A 130 14.23 -9.90 -7.16
CA ASN A 130 13.34 -10.80 -6.43
C ASN A 130 12.65 -11.83 -7.34
N HIS A 131 12.86 -11.76 -8.66
CA HIS A 131 12.26 -12.66 -9.67
C HIS A 131 13.31 -13.49 -10.44
N LEU A 132 14.60 -13.37 -10.13
CA LEU A 132 15.70 -14.23 -10.59
C LEU A 132 16.16 -15.19 -9.49
#